data_AF-A0A9Q3I5I3-F1
#
_entry.id   AF-A0A9Q3I5I3-F1
#
_cell.length_a   1.000
_cell.length_b   1.000
_cell.length_c   1.000
_cell.angle_alpha   90.00
_cell.angle_beta   90.00
_cell.angle_gamma   90.00
#
_symmetry.space_group_name_H-M   'P 1'
#
loop_
_entity.id
_entity.type
_entity.pdbx_description
1 polymer ?
#
loop_
_entity_poly.entity_id
_entity_poly.type
_entity_poly.pdbx_seq_one_letter_code
_entity_poly.pdbx_strand_id
1 'polypeptide(L)'
;MIKIREPSRPCEIVHMDWVMCLPPGGDKSYNALLVIVESLSKTPIFFPYRKHDTAMDTDLLIWKRVVSYTGVVKNLISDRGPKFTSALWKNLHQLFQIKLSFSTAYHPQNDGLSERMIQTLEDMVRIICAYSLEFKDCDGFTHLIAL
;
A
#
# COMPACT_ATOMS: atom_id res chain seq x y z
N MET A 1 -9.74 8.08 18.35
CA MET A 1 -8.98 6.81 18.38
C MET A 1 -9.83 5.76 17.67
N ILE A 2 -9.35 5.14 16.59
CA ILE A 2 -10.14 4.16 15.81
C ILE A 2 -9.91 2.77 16.42
N LYS A 3 -10.93 2.17 17.03
CA LYS A 3 -10.88 0.79 17.51
C LYS A 3 -11.12 -0.12 16.31
N ILE A 4 -10.05 -0.68 15.75
CA ILE A 4 -10.13 -1.64 14.64
C ILE A 4 -10.40 -3.02 15.24
N ARG A 5 -11.54 -3.62 14.88
CA ARG A 5 -11.87 -5.00 15.25
C ARG A 5 -11.04 -5.93 14.37
N GLU A 6 -10.60 -7.06 14.92
CA GLU A 6 -9.95 -8.09 14.11
C GLU A 6 -10.87 -8.52 12.94
N PRO A 7 -10.33 -8.59 11.71
CA PRO A 7 -11.10 -9.00 10.55
C PRO A 7 -11.55 -10.46 10.70
N SER A 8 -12.74 -10.76 10.19
CA SER A 8 -13.31 -12.11 10.21
C SER A 8 -13.14 -12.85 8.88
N ARG A 9 -12.81 -12.11 7.83
CA ARG A 9 -12.64 -12.60 6.46
C ARG A 9 -11.41 -11.95 5.81
N PRO A 10 -10.74 -12.65 4.88
CA PRO A 10 -9.68 -12.05 4.09
C PRO A 10 -10.16 -10.79 3.39
N CYS A 11 -9.30 -9.77 3.33
CA CYS A 11 -9.54 -8.50 2.65
C CYS A 11 -10.72 -7.68 3.21
N GLU A 12 -11.20 -8.00 4.41
CA GLU A 12 -12.20 -7.18 5.09
C GLU A 12 -11.60 -5.83 5.52
N ILE A 13 -10.35 -5.86 5.97
CA ILE A 13 -9.57 -4.69 6.39
C ILE A 13 -8.22 -4.76 5.70
N VAL A 14 -7.81 -3.62 5.13
CA VAL A 14 -6.55 -3.49 4.40
C VAL A 14 -5.85 -2.21 4.86
N HIS A 15 -4.55 -2.32 5.10
CA HIS A 15 -3.67 -1.20 5.39
C HIS A 15 -2.87 -0.85 4.14
N MET A 16 -2.65 0.43 3.90
CA MET A 16 -1.86 0.90 2.77
C MET A 16 -0.96 2.05 3.18
N ASP A 17 0.22 2.10 2.56
CA ASP A 17 1.18 3.17 2.75
C ASP A 17 2.05 3.38 1.51
N TRP A 18 2.56 4.61 1.35
CA TRP A 18 3.41 4.99 0.24
C TRP A 18 4.88 5.01 0.65
N VAL A 19 5.69 4.16 0.03
CA VAL A 19 7.14 4.27 0.08
C VAL A 19 7.59 5.18 -1.05
N MET A 20 7.96 6.41 -0.70
CA MET A 20 8.31 7.46 -1.66
C MET A 20 9.82 7.67 -1.74
N CYS A 21 10.25 8.37 -2.80
CA CYS A 21 11.64 8.80 -3.01
C CYS A 21 12.64 7.63 -3.13
N LEU A 22 12.22 6.56 -3.79
CA LEU A 22 13.10 5.45 -4.15
C LEU A 22 13.95 5.82 -5.38
N PRO A 23 15.16 5.25 -5.54
CA PRO A 23 15.89 5.30 -6.80
C PRO A 23 15.01 4.79 -7.95
N PRO A 24 15.06 5.41 -9.15
CA PRO A 24 14.31 4.92 -10.29
C PRO A 24 14.71 3.48 -10.66
N GLY A 25 13.72 2.59 -10.77
CA GLY A 25 13.91 1.17 -11.08
C GLY A 25 13.12 0.70 -12.30
N GLY A 26 13.69 -0.28 -13.01
CA GLY A 26 13.10 -0.94 -14.18
C GLY A 26 12.94 -0.06 -15.42
N ASP A 27 12.45 -0.65 -16.51
CA ASP A 27 12.27 0.02 -17.81
C ASP A 27 11.35 1.24 -17.75
N LYS A 28 10.43 1.24 -16.78
CA LYS A 28 9.44 2.29 -16.56
C LYS A 28 9.86 3.35 -15.55
N SER A 29 11.07 3.23 -14.98
CA SER A 29 11.68 4.18 -14.04
C SER A 29 10.76 4.55 -12.86
N TYR A 30 10.14 3.54 -12.25
CA TYR A 30 9.31 3.74 -11.07
C TYR A 30 10.19 4.16 -9.88
N ASN A 31 9.71 5.11 -9.08
CA ASN A 31 10.48 5.75 -8.00
C ASN A 31 9.69 5.86 -6.69
N ALA A 32 8.60 5.09 -6.60
CA ALA A 32 7.75 4.97 -5.45
C ALA A 32 7.01 3.62 -5.49
N LEU A 33 6.50 3.21 -4.34
CA LEU A 33 5.80 1.95 -4.16
C LEU A 33 4.58 2.16 -3.27
N LEU A 34 3.44 1.58 -3.64
CA LEU A 34 2.31 1.38 -2.74
C LEU A 34 2.48 0.03 -2.05
N VAL A 35 2.57 0.03 -0.73
CA VAL A 35 2.57 -1.18 0.09
C VAL A 35 1.17 -1.39 0.61
N ILE A 36 0.65 -2.61 0.47
CA ILE A 36 -0.65 -2.99 0.97
C ILE A 36 -0.51 -4.23 1.83
N VAL A 37 -1.08 -4.22 3.02
CA VAL A 37 -1.10 -5.37 3.93
C VAL A 37 -2.54 -5.70 4.29
N GLU A 38 -2.94 -6.92 3.98
CA GLU A 38 -4.23 -7.47 4.37
C GLU A 38 -4.20 -7.86 5.86
N SER A 39 -5.20 -7.44 6.63
CA SER A 39 -5.15 -7.51 8.10
C SER A 39 -5.36 -8.92 8.68
N LEU A 40 -5.89 -9.91 7.95
CA LEU A 40 -6.13 -11.26 8.49
C LEU A 40 -4.89 -12.17 8.32
N SER A 41 -4.45 -12.40 7.09
CA SER A 41 -3.32 -13.24 6.74
C SER A 41 -1.99 -12.51 6.81
N LYS A 42 -2.00 -11.18 6.97
CA LYS A 42 -0.80 -10.33 6.98
C LYS A 42 -0.02 -10.45 5.68
N THR A 43 -0.71 -10.69 4.56
CA THR A 43 -0.05 -10.81 3.26
C THR A 43 0.27 -9.43 2.71
N PRO A 44 1.56 -9.12 2.42
CA PRO A 44 1.94 -7.88 1.78
C PRO A 44 1.81 -7.97 0.26
N ILE A 45 1.44 -6.86 -0.35
CA ILE A 45 1.35 -6.68 -1.79
C ILE A 45 2.01 -5.35 -2.11
N PHE A 46 2.79 -5.34 -3.19
CA PHE A 46 3.55 -4.19 -3.63
C PHE A 46 3.07 -3.75 -5.01
N PHE A 47 2.77 -2.47 -5.17
CA PHE A 47 2.44 -1.90 -6.47
C PHE A 47 3.43 -0.81 -6.88
N PRO A 48 4.07 -0.94 -8.05
CA PRO A 48 4.86 0.13 -8.65
C PRO A 48 4.10 1.43 -8.83
N TYR A 49 4.79 2.55 -8.61
CA TYR A 49 4.21 3.86 -8.81
C TYR A 49 5.26 4.94 -9.12
N ARG A 50 4.84 6.00 -9.80
CA ARG A 50 5.70 7.17 -10.07
C ARG A 50 5.25 8.33 -9.19
N LYS A 51 6.18 8.91 -8.44
CA LYS A 51 5.92 10.02 -7.51
C LYS A 51 5.08 11.17 -8.09
N HIS A 52 5.29 11.46 -9.37
CA HIS A 52 4.66 12.56 -10.11
C HIS A 52 3.37 12.19 -10.85
N ASP A 53 2.89 10.95 -10.71
CA ASP A 53 1.57 10.56 -11.23
C ASP A 53 0.48 11.42 -10.56
N THR A 54 -0.57 11.73 -11.33
CA THR A 54 -1.64 12.61 -10.88
C THR A 54 -2.51 11.92 -9.82
N ALA A 55 -3.35 12.69 -9.12
CA ALA A 55 -4.34 12.11 -8.21
C ALA A 55 -5.25 11.10 -8.94
N MET A 56 -5.60 11.37 -10.21
CA MET A 56 -6.43 10.48 -11.02
C MET A 56 -5.72 9.15 -11.34
N ASP A 57 -4.44 9.21 -11.70
CA ASP A 57 -3.63 8.01 -11.95
C ASP A 57 -3.50 7.15 -10.68
N THR A 58 -3.37 7.81 -9.54
CA THR A 58 -3.30 7.17 -8.22
C THR A 58 -4.58 6.43 -7.90
N ASP A 59 -5.72 7.11 -8.04
CA ASP A 59 -7.04 6.55 -7.78
C ASP A 59 -7.30 5.37 -8.73
N LEU A 60 -6.98 5.53 -10.02
CA LEU A 60 -7.13 4.48 -11.01
C LEU A 60 -6.24 3.27 -10.73
N LEU A 61 -4.98 3.48 -10.32
CA LEU A 61 -4.08 2.39 -9.92
C LEU A 61 -4.72 1.60 -8.78
N ILE A 62 -5.21 2.28 -7.75
CA ILE A 62 -5.76 1.63 -6.57
C ILE A 62 -7.03 0.85 -6.95
N TRP A 63 -7.94 1.45 -7.70
CA TRP A 63 -9.13 0.75 -8.18
C TRP A 63 -8.80 -0.43 -9.09
N LYS A 64 -7.87 -0.26 -10.02
CA LYS A 64 -7.54 -1.31 -11.00
C LYS A 64 -6.78 -2.46 -10.39
N ARG A 65 -5.89 -2.21 -9.42
CA ARG A 65 -4.95 -3.20 -8.89
C ARG A 65 -5.35 -3.73 -7.52
N VAL A 66 -5.78 -2.85 -6.62
CA VAL A 66 -6.13 -3.24 -5.24
C VAL A 66 -7.45 -3.95 -5.26
N VAL A 67 -8.49 -3.33 -5.81
CA VAL A 67 -9.84 -3.93 -5.83
C VAL A 67 -9.87 -5.20 -6.69
N SER A 68 -9.05 -5.29 -7.75
CA SER A 68 -8.93 -6.55 -8.49
C SER A 68 -8.34 -7.69 -7.67
N TYR A 69 -7.45 -7.39 -6.72
CA TYR A 69 -6.76 -8.39 -5.91
C TYR A 69 -7.55 -8.71 -4.63
N THR A 70 -8.01 -7.67 -3.92
CA THR A 70 -8.66 -7.77 -2.62
C THR A 70 -10.17 -7.91 -2.71
N GLY A 71 -10.76 -7.66 -3.89
CA GLY A 71 -12.17 -7.33 -4.00
C GLY A 71 -12.50 -5.98 -3.35
N VAL A 72 -13.80 -5.72 -3.16
CA VAL A 72 -14.26 -4.51 -2.45
C VAL A 72 -14.09 -4.73 -0.95
N VAL A 73 -13.11 -4.03 -0.37
CA VAL A 73 -12.80 -4.06 1.07
C VAL A 73 -13.84 -3.30 1.88
N LYS A 74 -14.04 -3.65 3.16
CA LYS A 74 -14.95 -2.87 4.02
C LYS A 74 -14.27 -1.67 4.65
N ASN A 75 -13.00 -1.80 5.02
CA ASN A 75 -12.24 -0.75 5.67
C ASN A 75 -10.85 -0.64 5.05
N LEU A 76 -10.49 0.59 4.67
CA LEU A 76 -9.21 0.93 4.10
C LEU A 76 -8.49 1.88 5.04
N ILE A 77 -7.33 1.46 5.51
CA ILE A 77 -6.55 2.16 6.53
C ILE A 77 -5.29 2.73 5.89
N SER A 78 -5.13 4.05 5.95
CA SER A 78 -4.00 4.76 5.34
C SER A 78 -3.49 5.89 6.24
N ASP A 79 -2.31 6.43 5.94
CA ASP A 79 -1.86 7.68 6.54
C ASP A 79 -2.71 8.88 6.04
N ARG A 80 -2.48 10.09 6.60
CA ARG A 80 -3.19 11.31 6.17
C ARG A 80 -2.56 11.98 4.94
N GLY A 81 -1.86 11.23 4.10
CA GLY A 81 -1.20 11.77 2.92
C GLY A 81 -2.17 12.49 1.98
N PRO A 82 -1.72 13.54 1.26
CA PRO A 82 -2.53 14.26 0.28
C PRO A 82 -3.08 13.35 -0.83
N LYS A 83 -2.39 12.23 -1.11
CA LYS A 83 -2.80 11.22 -2.09
C LYS A 83 -4.02 10.41 -1.64
N PHE A 84 -4.25 10.25 -0.33
CA PHE A 84 -5.39 9.53 0.24
C PHE A 84 -6.53 10.45 0.71
N THR A 85 -6.44 11.75 0.43
CA THR A 85 -7.42 12.76 0.91
C THR A 85 -8.06 13.56 -0.21
N SER A 86 -7.80 13.21 -1.48
CA SER A 86 -8.38 13.85 -2.67
C SER A 86 -9.91 13.75 -2.70
N ALA A 87 -10.58 14.68 -3.38
CA ALA A 87 -12.04 14.66 -3.52
C ALA A 87 -12.52 13.44 -4.32
N LEU A 88 -11.78 13.08 -5.38
CA LEU A 88 -12.06 11.91 -6.21
C LEU A 88 -11.95 10.63 -5.37
N TRP A 89 -10.90 10.50 -4.57
CA TRP A 89 -10.69 9.39 -3.65
C TRP A 89 -11.87 9.22 -2.68
N LYS A 90 -12.27 10.30 -2.00
CA LYS A 90 -13.40 10.27 -1.06
C LYS A 90 -14.70 9.88 -1.75
N ASN A 91 -14.99 10.47 -2.90
CA ASN A 91 -16.22 10.21 -3.65
C ASN A 91 -16.29 8.77 -4.14
N LEU A 92 -15.18 8.22 -4.64
CA LEU A 92 -15.10 6.82 -5.09
C LEU A 92 -15.35 5.87 -3.90
N HIS A 93 -14.64 6.05 -2.79
CA HIS A 93 -14.83 5.16 -1.64
C HIS A 93 -16.23 5.26 -1.03
N GLN A 94 -16.84 6.45 -1.05
CA GLN A 94 -18.23 6.64 -0.64
C GLN A 94 -19.21 5.89 -1.56
N LEU A 95 -19.00 5.92 -2.89
CA LEU A 95 -19.85 5.23 -3.85
C LEU A 95 -19.85 3.71 -3.63
N PHE A 96 -18.69 3.14 -3.31
CA PHE A 96 -18.53 1.71 -3.05
C PHE A 96 -18.73 1.32 -1.57
N GLN A 97 -19.20 2.25 -0.74
CA GLN A 97 -19.45 2.05 0.69
C GLN A 97 -18.22 1.56 1.47
N ILE A 98 -17.03 1.94 1.01
CA ILE A 98 -15.77 1.63 1.67
C ILE A 98 -15.52 2.65 2.78
N LYS A 99 -15.28 2.17 3.99
CA LYS A 99 -14.91 3.03 5.10
C LYS A 99 -13.44 3.42 4.97
N LEU A 100 -13.16 4.70 4.81
CA LEU A 100 -11.81 5.25 4.92
C LEU A 100 -11.49 5.52 6.39
N SER A 101 -10.42 4.91 6.88
CA SER A 101 -9.87 5.16 8.22
C SER A 101 -8.46 5.71 8.07
N PHE A 102 -8.17 6.82 8.74
CA PHE A 102 -6.82 7.37 8.74
C PHE A 102 -6.11 6.99 10.03
N SER A 103 -4.93 6.39 9.92
CA SER A 103 -4.07 6.16 11.08
C SER A 103 -3.67 7.52 11.66
N THR A 104 -3.63 7.58 13.00
CA THR A 104 -3.01 8.71 13.70
C THR A 104 -1.61 8.24 14.08
N ALA A 105 -0.59 8.99 13.69
CA ALA A 105 0.77 8.74 14.16
C ALA A 105 0.75 8.52 15.67
N TYR A 106 1.30 7.39 16.10
CA TYR A 106 1.27 6.88 17.47
C TYR A 106 -0.13 6.52 17.98
N HIS A 107 -0.42 5.23 18.17
CA HIS A 107 -0.99 4.61 19.39
C HIS A 107 -1.58 3.22 19.04
N PRO A 108 -0.83 2.13 19.22
CA PRO A 108 -1.30 0.78 18.93
C PRO A 108 -2.13 0.26 20.11
N GLN A 109 -3.38 -0.12 19.87
CA GLN A 109 -4.11 -0.96 20.83
C GLN A 109 -4.66 -2.27 20.24
N ASN A 110 -4.86 -2.40 18.93
CA ASN A 110 -5.32 -3.68 18.35
C ASN A 110 -4.72 -4.05 16.98
N ASP A 111 -4.40 -3.09 16.10
CA ASP A 111 -3.88 -3.39 14.73
C ASP A 111 -2.44 -2.95 14.50
N GLY A 112 -1.68 -2.77 15.59
CA GLY A 112 -0.26 -2.40 15.49
C GLY A 112 0.59 -3.45 14.78
N LEU A 113 0.09 -4.67 14.55
CA LEU A 113 0.81 -5.70 13.79
C LEU A 113 0.89 -5.35 12.30
N SER A 114 -0.23 -4.98 11.67
CA SER A 114 -0.25 -4.62 10.25
C SER A 114 0.52 -3.33 10.00
N GLU A 115 0.40 -2.35 10.92
CA GLU A 115 1.18 -1.11 10.88
C GLU A 115 2.69 -1.37 11.05
N ARG A 116 3.11 -2.18 12.04
CA ARG A 116 4.53 -2.57 12.19
C ARG A 116 5.06 -3.35 10.99
N MET A 117 4.21 -4.18 10.38
CA MET A 117 4.58 -4.91 9.18
C MET A 117 4.85 -3.94 8.02
N ILE A 118 3.97 -2.97 7.79
CA ILE A 118 4.22 -1.94 6.76
C ILE A 118 5.54 -1.21 7.02
N GLN A 119 5.80 -0.78 8.26
CA GLN A 119 7.06 -0.13 8.62
C GLN A 119 8.27 -1.00 8.33
N THR A 120 8.21 -2.29 8.70
CA THR A 120 9.30 -3.24 8.45
C THR A 120 9.54 -3.41 6.95
N LEU A 121 8.47 -3.51 6.14
CA LEU A 121 8.58 -3.67 4.68
C LEU A 121 9.10 -2.39 4.01
N GLU A 122 8.68 -1.22 4.47
CA GLU A 122 9.20 0.08 4.02
C GLU A 122 10.70 0.19 4.27
N ASP A 123 11.17 -0.14 5.48
CA ASP A 123 12.58 -0.13 5.82
C ASP A 123 13.37 -1.14 4.99
N MET A 124 12.83 -2.35 4.78
CA MET A 124 13.43 -3.35 3.92
C MET A 124 13.59 -2.86 2.48
N VAL A 125 12.54 -2.27 1.89
CA VAL A 125 12.58 -1.72 0.53
C VAL A 125 13.65 -0.63 0.42
N ARG A 126 13.72 0.29 1.39
CA ARG A 126 14.74 1.35 1.42
C ARG A 126 16.15 0.79 1.49
N ILE A 127 16.39 -0.20 2.34
CA ILE A 127 17.69 -0.87 2.48
C ILE A 127 18.08 -1.54 1.17
N ILE A 128 17.17 -2.33 0.58
CA ILE A 128 17.42 -3.03 -0.70
C ILE A 128 17.80 -2.04 -1.80
N CYS A 129 17.04 -0.94 -1.92
CA CYS A 129 17.34 0.12 -2.88
C CYS A 129 18.68 0.82 -2.60
N ALA A 130 19.01 1.09 -1.34
CA ALA A 130 20.26 1.76 -0.97
C ALA A 130 21.50 0.91 -1.27
N TYR A 131 21.42 -0.40 -1.08
CA TYR A 131 22.51 -1.34 -1.33
C TYR A 131 22.51 -1.92 -2.75
N SER A 132 21.58 -1.50 -3.61
CA SER A 132 21.39 -2.04 -4.97
C SER A 132 21.37 -3.58 -4.98
N LEU A 133 20.71 -4.18 -3.98
CA LEU A 133 20.66 -5.63 -3.86
C LEU A 133 19.73 -6.19 -4.94
N GLU A 134 20.30 -7.01 -5.82
CA GLU A 134 19.56 -7.75 -6.84
C GLU A 134 19.01 -9.05 -6.25
N PHE A 135 17.69 -9.23 -6.27
CA PHE A 135 17.06 -10.52 -6.00
C PHE A 135 16.91 -11.29 -7.33
N LYS A 136 17.43 -12.52 -7.35
CA LYS A 136 17.21 -13.46 -8.46
C LYS A 136 15.98 -14.31 -8.13
N ASP A 137 14.98 -14.30 -9.00
CA ASP A 137 13.91 -15.30 -8.98
C ASP A 137 14.41 -16.65 -9.53
N CYS A 138 13.62 -17.71 -9.30
CA CYS A 138 13.83 -19.09 -9.77
C CYS A 138 14.10 -19.18 -11.29
N ASP A 139 13.61 -18.20 -12.06
CA ASP A 139 13.64 -18.17 -13.51
C ASP A 139 14.76 -17.29 -14.10
N GLY A 140 15.68 -16.77 -13.26
CA GLY A 140 16.89 -16.09 -13.71
C GLY A 140 16.71 -14.65 -14.23
N PHE A 141 15.53 -14.06 -14.07
CA PHE A 141 15.31 -12.64 -14.32
C PHE A 141 15.49 -11.84 -13.02
N THR A 142 16.41 -10.87 -13.04
CA THR A 142 16.57 -9.88 -11.97
C THR A 142 15.40 -8.89 -12.06
N HIS A 143 14.33 -9.17 -11.33
CA HIS A 143 13.28 -8.18 -11.10
C HIS A 143 13.60 -7.47 -9.80
N LEU A 144 14.14 -6.25 -9.91
CA LEU A 144 14.38 -5.31 -8.82
C LEU A 144 13.03 -4.84 -8.27
N ILE A 145 12.28 -5.74 -7.61
CA ILE A 145 10.83 -5.65 -7.42
C ILE A 145 10.17 -5.58 -8.80
N ALA A 146 9.28 -6.51 -9.13
CA ALA A 146 8.54 -6.38 -10.39
C ALA A 146 7.70 -5.08 -10.33
N LEU A 147 8.22 -4.03 -10.96
CA LEU A 147 7.62 -2.73 -11.19
C LEU A 147 7.21 -2.63 -12.67
#